data_AF-A0A3D1ZUH7-F1
#
_entry.id   AF-A0A3D1ZUH7-F1
#
_cell.length_a   1.000
_cell.length_b   1.000
_cell.length_c   1.000
_cell.angle_alpha   90.00
_cell.angle_beta   90.00
_cell.angle_gamma   90.00
#
_symmetry.space_group_name_H-M   'P 1'
#
loop_
_entity.id
_entity.type
_entity.pdbx_description
1 polymer ?
#
loop_
_entity_poly.entity_id
_entity_poly.type
_entity_poly.pdbx_seq_one_letter_code
_entity_poly.pdbx_strand_id
1 'polypeptide(L)'
;MFSHLKEDISSVFHRDPAARNFVEVLTCYPGLHALLFHRISHWFWQRRLKWLARFLSTIARWLTGIEIHPGAQIGNRFFIDHGMGVVIGETAIIGDDVTLYHGVTLGGTSWSKGKRHPTLNDGVVVGAGAKILGPFEVGKNAKVGSNAVVTKEVPANATVVGIPGRIITQQDKNDSAQVQKDMAEKFDAYGMSPDMPDPVAKSLGVMLDHMHAVDRKLECMALKMREMDSSFEDEALPELNDEDFKACCDEEADKSKPPAQSDS
;
A
#
# COMPACT_ATOMS: atom_id res chain seq x y z
N MET A 1 -6.26 -9.00 -32.81
CA MET A 1 -7.16 -9.17 -31.64
C MET A 1 -7.26 -10.64 -31.24
N PHE A 2 -7.66 -11.55 -32.15
CA PHE A 2 -7.77 -12.99 -31.84
C PHE A 2 -6.43 -13.70 -31.56
N SER A 3 -5.33 -13.27 -32.17
CA SER A 3 -3.98 -13.76 -31.87
C SER A 3 -3.57 -13.48 -30.41
N HIS A 4 -3.75 -12.24 -29.96
CA HIS A 4 -3.46 -11.82 -28.59
C HIS A 4 -4.31 -12.56 -27.55
N LEU A 5 -5.58 -12.89 -27.88
CA LEU A 5 -6.44 -13.61 -26.95
C LEU A 5 -5.91 -15.02 -26.63
N LYS A 6 -5.36 -15.73 -27.62
CA LYS A 6 -4.77 -17.05 -27.39
C LYS A 6 -3.55 -16.98 -26.49
N GLU A 7 -2.71 -15.96 -26.67
CA GLU A 7 -1.54 -15.70 -25.82
C GLU A 7 -1.95 -15.30 -24.40
N ASP A 8 -2.95 -14.41 -24.27
CA ASP A 8 -3.48 -13.97 -22.97
C ASP A 8 -4.10 -15.16 -22.20
N ILE A 9 -4.81 -16.07 -22.87
CA ILE A 9 -5.33 -17.28 -22.21
C ILE A 9 -4.19 -18.24 -21.83
N SER A 10 -3.21 -18.42 -22.72
CA SER A 10 -2.05 -19.28 -22.45
C SER A 10 -1.22 -18.79 -21.27
N SER A 11 -1.15 -17.47 -21.04
CA SER A 11 -0.42 -16.91 -19.89
C SER A 11 -1.13 -17.20 -18.57
N VAL A 12 -2.47 -17.24 -18.55
CA VAL A 12 -3.25 -17.64 -17.36
C VAL A 12 -2.82 -19.05 -16.91
N PHE A 13 -2.81 -20.02 -17.83
CA PHE A 13 -2.42 -21.40 -17.51
C PHE A 13 -0.98 -21.54 -16.99
N HIS A 14 -0.07 -20.67 -17.42
CA HIS A 14 1.32 -20.71 -16.95
C HIS A 14 1.53 -20.05 -15.60
N ARG A 15 0.68 -19.08 -15.22
CA ARG A 15 0.88 -18.25 -14.02
C ARG A 15 -0.05 -18.62 -12.87
N ASP A 16 -1.20 -19.23 -13.16
CA ASP A 16 -2.18 -19.62 -12.16
C ASP A 16 -2.30 -21.15 -12.06
N PRO A 17 -1.77 -21.77 -10.98
CA PRO A 17 -1.92 -23.19 -10.72
C PRO A 17 -3.38 -23.66 -10.55
N ALA A 18 -4.31 -22.74 -10.26
CA ALA A 18 -5.72 -23.06 -10.09
C ALA A 18 -6.49 -23.21 -11.41
N ALA A 19 -5.93 -22.74 -12.53
CA ALA A 19 -6.54 -22.81 -13.85
C ALA A 19 -6.56 -24.26 -14.38
N ARG A 20 -7.70 -24.95 -14.29
CA ARG A 20 -7.81 -26.36 -14.69
C ARG A 20 -8.07 -26.51 -16.19
N ASN A 21 -9.10 -25.81 -16.69
CA ASN A 21 -9.65 -26.05 -18.02
C ASN A 21 -9.89 -24.73 -18.80
N PHE A 22 -9.84 -24.78 -20.13
CA PHE A 22 -10.06 -23.60 -20.99
C PHE A 22 -11.42 -22.94 -20.80
N VAL A 23 -12.48 -23.74 -20.63
CA VAL A 23 -13.84 -23.23 -20.41
C VAL A 23 -13.90 -22.44 -19.11
N GLU A 24 -13.30 -22.96 -18.04
CA GLU A 24 -13.25 -22.29 -16.73
C GLU A 24 -12.49 -20.96 -16.81
N VAL A 25 -11.32 -20.94 -17.46
CA VAL A 25 -10.57 -19.70 -17.69
C VAL A 25 -11.39 -18.70 -18.49
N LEU A 26 -12.09 -19.16 -19.53
CA LEU A 26 -12.91 -18.29 -20.36
C LEU A 26 -14.18 -17.79 -19.65
N THR A 27 -14.77 -18.53 -18.73
CA THR A 27 -16.05 -18.17 -18.10
C THR A 27 -15.91 -17.55 -16.72
N CYS A 28 -14.84 -17.85 -15.98
CA CYS A 28 -14.72 -17.56 -14.55
C CYS A 28 -13.56 -16.62 -14.20
N TYR A 29 -12.75 -16.17 -15.17
CA TYR A 29 -11.65 -15.23 -14.90
C TYR A 29 -12.04 -13.79 -15.21
N PRO A 30 -12.39 -12.98 -14.19
CA PRO A 30 -12.79 -11.59 -14.40
C PRO A 30 -11.67 -10.74 -15.01
N GLY A 31 -10.40 -11.08 -14.71
CA GLY A 31 -9.23 -10.43 -15.30
C GLY A 31 -9.19 -10.55 -16.83
N LEU A 32 -9.46 -11.74 -17.36
CA LEU A 32 -9.51 -11.98 -18.80
C LEU A 32 -10.68 -11.22 -19.45
N HIS A 33 -11.85 -11.24 -18.83
CA HIS A 33 -13.02 -10.48 -19.31
C HIS A 33 -12.75 -8.99 -19.37
N ALA A 34 -12.20 -8.41 -18.29
CA ALA A 34 -11.86 -7.00 -18.24
C ALA A 34 -10.86 -6.60 -19.33
N LEU A 35 -9.86 -7.44 -19.60
CA LEU A 35 -8.89 -7.21 -20.67
C LEU A 35 -9.56 -7.26 -22.06
N LEU A 36 -10.46 -8.21 -22.31
CA LEU A 36 -11.24 -8.29 -23.56
C LEU A 36 -12.07 -7.02 -23.78
N PHE A 37 -12.85 -6.60 -22.78
CA PHE A 37 -13.63 -5.36 -22.84
C PHE A 37 -12.75 -4.13 -23.00
N HIS A 38 -11.59 -4.09 -22.34
CA HIS A 38 -10.63 -3.00 -22.50
C HIS A 38 -10.11 -2.93 -23.94
N ARG A 39 -9.70 -4.04 -24.56
CA ARG A 39 -9.19 -4.03 -25.95
C ARG A 39 -10.23 -3.49 -26.94
N ILE A 40 -11.52 -3.83 -26.75
CA ILE A 40 -12.63 -3.28 -27.54
C ILE A 40 -12.83 -1.78 -27.24
N SER A 41 -12.85 -1.40 -25.96
CA SER A 41 -13.05 -0.02 -25.53
C SER A 41 -11.91 0.89 -26.00
N HIS A 42 -10.67 0.41 -25.93
CA HIS A 42 -9.47 1.07 -26.43
C HIS A 42 -9.56 1.31 -27.93
N TRP A 43 -10.03 0.32 -28.69
CA TRP A 43 -10.25 0.49 -30.14
C TRP A 43 -11.26 1.62 -30.45
N PHE A 44 -12.37 1.70 -29.71
CA PHE A 44 -13.32 2.82 -29.85
C PHE A 44 -12.68 4.16 -29.44
N TRP A 45 -11.85 4.15 -28.39
CA TRP A 45 -11.14 5.33 -27.92
C TRP A 45 -10.22 5.91 -28.99
N GLN A 46 -9.43 5.05 -29.66
CA GLN A 46 -8.54 5.45 -30.75
C GLN A 46 -9.29 5.99 -31.97
N ARG A 47 -10.52 5.53 -32.22
CA ARG A 47 -11.41 6.05 -33.29
C ARG A 47 -12.16 7.32 -32.92
N ARG A 48 -11.79 7.98 -31.81
CA ARG A 48 -12.41 9.20 -31.27
C ARG A 48 -13.87 9.03 -30.82
N LEU A 49 -14.36 7.78 -30.71
CA LEU A 49 -15.68 7.47 -30.14
C LEU A 49 -15.59 7.37 -28.61
N LYS A 50 -15.14 8.48 -27.98
CA LYS A 50 -14.73 8.51 -26.57
C LYS A 50 -15.86 8.17 -25.60
N TRP A 51 -17.07 8.65 -25.87
CA TRP A 51 -18.23 8.36 -25.02
C TRP A 51 -18.54 6.86 -25.00
N LEU A 52 -18.57 6.22 -26.18
CA LEU A 52 -18.84 4.79 -26.30
C LEU A 52 -17.76 3.97 -25.61
N ALA A 53 -16.48 4.31 -25.84
CA ALA A 53 -15.36 3.69 -25.14
C ALA A 53 -15.50 3.77 -23.61
N ARG A 54 -15.86 4.94 -23.08
CA ARG A 54 -16.09 5.11 -21.63
C ARG A 54 -17.28 4.30 -21.14
N PHE A 55 -18.39 4.33 -21.86
CA PHE A 55 -19.59 3.58 -21.50
C PHE A 55 -19.31 2.08 -21.42
N LEU A 56 -18.63 1.49 -22.41
CA LEU A 56 -18.21 0.09 -22.36
C LEU A 56 -17.27 -0.21 -21.19
N SER A 57 -16.29 0.68 -20.90
CA SER A 57 -15.41 0.48 -19.74
C SER A 57 -16.18 0.48 -18.41
N THR A 58 -17.25 1.28 -18.29
CA THR A 58 -18.10 1.29 -17.11
C THR A 58 -18.90 -0.01 -16.97
N ILE A 59 -19.42 -0.56 -18.06
CA ILE A 59 -20.09 -1.87 -18.05
C ILE A 59 -19.11 -2.96 -17.63
N ALA A 60 -17.90 -2.96 -18.21
CA ALA A 60 -16.86 -3.91 -17.85
C ALA A 60 -16.52 -3.86 -16.35
N ARG A 61 -16.38 -2.64 -15.80
CA ARG A 61 -16.17 -2.41 -14.37
C ARG A 61 -17.31 -2.98 -13.52
N TRP A 62 -18.56 -2.79 -13.93
CA TRP A 62 -19.71 -3.31 -13.20
C TRP A 62 -19.76 -4.84 -13.18
N LEU A 63 -19.42 -5.48 -14.29
CA LEU A 63 -19.42 -6.95 -14.41
C LEU A 63 -18.22 -7.63 -13.73
N THR A 64 -17.05 -6.98 -13.72
CA THR A 64 -15.79 -7.62 -13.31
C THR A 64 -15.19 -7.07 -12.02
N GLY A 65 -15.60 -5.88 -11.57
CA GLY A 65 -14.97 -5.16 -10.46
C GLY A 65 -13.61 -4.54 -10.80
N ILE A 66 -13.17 -4.60 -12.06
CA ILE A 66 -11.89 -4.08 -12.55
C ILE A 66 -12.15 -2.81 -13.37
N GLU A 67 -11.52 -1.71 -12.99
CA GLU A 67 -11.60 -0.44 -13.72
C GLU A 67 -10.36 -0.25 -14.60
N ILE A 68 -10.53 -0.29 -15.91
CA ILE A 68 -9.46 0.02 -16.88
C ILE A 68 -9.92 1.17 -17.76
N HIS A 69 -9.24 2.31 -17.66
CA HIS A 69 -9.55 3.43 -18.53
C HIS A 69 -9.27 3.07 -20.00
N PRO A 70 -10.16 3.40 -20.97
CA PRO A 70 -9.96 3.06 -22.38
C PRO A 70 -8.68 3.61 -22.99
N GLY A 71 -8.19 4.75 -22.49
CA GLY A 71 -6.94 5.37 -22.92
C GLY A 71 -5.65 4.68 -22.45
N ALA A 72 -5.73 3.76 -21.47
CA ALA A 72 -4.56 3.03 -21.00
C ALA A 72 -3.97 2.17 -22.14
N GLN A 73 -2.66 2.01 -22.14
CA GLN A 73 -1.94 1.18 -23.10
C GLN A 73 -1.47 -0.09 -22.41
N ILE A 74 -1.88 -1.25 -22.94
CA ILE A 74 -1.60 -2.56 -22.34
C ILE A 74 -0.96 -3.47 -23.39
N GLY A 75 0.19 -4.03 -23.03
CA GLY A 75 0.92 -5.01 -23.81
C GLY A 75 0.24 -6.39 -23.89
N ASN A 76 1.04 -7.38 -24.21
CA ASN A 76 0.65 -8.77 -24.37
C ASN A 76 0.84 -9.56 -23.08
N ARG A 77 0.06 -10.63 -22.88
CA ARG A 77 0.20 -11.55 -21.75
C ARG A 77 0.11 -10.82 -20.40
N PHE A 78 -0.67 -9.74 -20.38
CA PHE A 78 -1.02 -9.01 -19.17
C PHE A 78 -1.99 -9.84 -18.36
N PHE A 79 -1.63 -10.11 -17.10
CA PHE A 79 -2.41 -10.99 -16.23
C PHE A 79 -2.94 -10.22 -15.02
N ILE A 80 -4.25 -10.30 -14.81
CA ILE A 80 -4.90 -9.74 -13.63
C ILE A 80 -5.45 -10.90 -12.82
N ASP A 81 -4.85 -11.15 -11.66
CA ASP A 81 -5.26 -12.24 -10.77
C ASP A 81 -6.24 -11.75 -9.70
N HIS A 82 -7.34 -12.48 -9.52
CA HIS A 82 -8.55 -12.16 -8.74
C HIS A 82 -9.28 -10.88 -9.17
N GLY A 83 -8.55 -9.80 -9.48
CA GLY A 83 -9.00 -8.61 -10.18
C GLY A 83 -9.85 -7.59 -9.41
N MET A 84 -10.61 -8.00 -8.40
CA MET A 84 -11.52 -7.10 -7.68
C MET A 84 -10.78 -5.85 -7.17
N GLY A 85 -11.31 -4.65 -7.48
CA GLY A 85 -10.75 -3.38 -7.01
C GLY A 85 -9.46 -2.94 -7.71
N VAL A 86 -9.07 -3.57 -8.82
CA VAL A 86 -7.98 -3.06 -9.67
C VAL A 86 -8.42 -1.80 -10.40
N VAL A 87 -7.60 -0.75 -10.36
CA VAL A 87 -7.85 0.55 -11.00
C VAL A 87 -6.66 0.96 -11.85
N ILE A 88 -6.87 1.12 -13.16
CA ILE A 88 -5.84 1.50 -14.13
C ILE A 88 -6.26 2.81 -14.81
N GLY A 89 -5.50 3.87 -14.56
CA GLY A 89 -5.82 5.20 -15.05
C GLY A 89 -5.48 5.47 -16.52
N GLU A 90 -5.98 6.60 -17.02
CA GLU A 90 -5.99 6.95 -18.46
C GLU A 90 -4.65 6.90 -19.17
N THR A 91 -3.60 7.38 -18.53
CA THR A 91 -2.27 7.52 -19.16
C THR A 91 -1.30 6.44 -18.70
N ALA A 92 -1.81 5.37 -18.09
CA ALA A 92 -1.02 4.24 -17.69
C ALA A 92 -0.51 3.50 -18.93
N ILE A 93 0.75 3.08 -18.87
CA ILE A 93 1.38 2.25 -19.89
C ILE A 93 1.84 0.98 -19.18
N ILE A 94 1.45 -0.18 -19.70
CA ILE A 94 1.77 -1.49 -19.15
C ILE A 94 2.42 -2.29 -20.26
N GLY A 95 3.65 -2.74 -20.01
CA GLY A 95 4.42 -3.58 -20.92
C GLY A 95 3.90 -5.01 -21.02
N ASP A 96 4.74 -5.87 -21.60
CA ASP A 96 4.42 -7.28 -21.79
C ASP A 96 4.65 -8.08 -20.50
N ASP A 97 3.93 -9.18 -20.32
CA ASP A 97 4.16 -10.12 -19.22
C ASP A 97 4.01 -9.55 -17.81
N VAL A 98 3.30 -8.43 -17.67
CA VAL A 98 3.01 -7.82 -16.36
C VAL A 98 1.89 -8.59 -15.64
N THR A 99 2.01 -8.71 -14.32
CA THR A 99 0.99 -9.31 -13.46
C THR A 99 0.55 -8.33 -12.37
N LEU A 100 -0.76 -8.09 -12.26
CA LEU A 100 -1.37 -7.37 -11.14
C LEU A 100 -2.27 -8.30 -10.34
N TYR A 101 -2.21 -8.21 -9.01
CA TYR A 101 -3.20 -8.81 -8.13
C TYR A 101 -4.37 -7.85 -7.84
N HIS A 102 -5.40 -8.34 -7.15
CA HIS A 102 -6.56 -7.55 -6.73
C HIS A 102 -6.17 -6.28 -5.93
N GLY A 103 -7.04 -5.26 -5.96
CA GLY A 103 -6.88 -4.03 -5.19
C GLY A 103 -5.72 -3.11 -5.62
N VAL A 104 -5.02 -3.44 -6.72
CA VAL A 104 -3.91 -2.62 -7.24
C VAL A 104 -4.44 -1.33 -7.87
N THR A 105 -3.76 -0.21 -7.63
CA THR A 105 -4.07 1.07 -8.28
C THR A 105 -2.86 1.63 -9.01
N LEU A 106 -3.04 1.89 -10.31
CA LEU A 106 -2.12 2.66 -11.14
C LEU A 106 -2.70 4.07 -11.31
N GLY A 107 -2.43 4.91 -10.31
CA GLY A 107 -3.08 6.19 -10.09
C GLY A 107 -2.24 7.40 -10.51
N GLY A 108 -2.90 8.55 -10.61
CA GLY A 108 -2.23 9.83 -10.81
C GLY A 108 -2.12 10.64 -9.53
N THR A 109 -1.13 11.52 -9.48
CA THR A 109 -0.86 12.42 -8.34
C THR A 109 -1.25 13.87 -8.59
N SER A 110 -1.63 14.22 -9.83
CA SER A 110 -1.92 15.58 -10.25
C SER A 110 -3.22 15.67 -11.05
N TRP A 111 -3.85 16.85 -10.95
CA TRP A 111 -5.03 17.25 -11.72
C TRP A 111 -4.69 17.77 -13.12
N SER A 112 -3.41 17.89 -13.45
CA SER A 112 -2.97 18.40 -14.75
C SER A 112 -3.36 17.46 -15.90
N LYS A 113 -3.68 18.07 -17.04
CA LYS A 113 -3.87 17.33 -18.29
C LYS A 113 -2.51 16.84 -18.77
N GLY A 114 -2.38 15.54 -19.05
CA GLY A 114 -1.13 14.93 -19.52
C GLY A 114 -0.84 13.56 -18.91
N LYS A 115 0.40 13.08 -19.10
CA LYS A 115 0.93 11.86 -18.47
C LYS A 115 1.00 12.09 -16.96
N ARG A 116 0.28 11.25 -16.21
CA ARG A 116 0.11 11.35 -14.76
C ARG A 116 0.07 10.00 -14.06
N HIS A 117 -0.12 8.92 -14.81
CA HIS A 117 -0.16 7.54 -14.33
C HIS A 117 1.15 6.82 -14.66
N PRO A 118 1.50 5.75 -13.94
CA PRO A 118 2.79 5.10 -14.08
C PRO A 118 2.98 4.39 -15.43
N THR A 119 4.23 4.06 -15.72
CA THR A 119 4.62 3.12 -16.78
C THR A 119 5.20 1.89 -16.11
N LEU A 120 4.60 0.71 -16.32
CA LEU A 120 5.15 -0.57 -15.88
C LEU A 120 5.86 -1.22 -17.08
N ASN A 121 7.16 -1.46 -16.95
CA ASN A 121 7.92 -2.18 -17.97
C ASN A 121 7.63 -3.69 -17.93
N ASP A 122 8.22 -4.43 -18.87
CA ASP A 122 7.92 -5.86 -19.04
C ASP A 122 8.21 -6.69 -17.78
N GLY A 123 7.41 -7.73 -17.55
CA GLY A 123 7.63 -8.71 -16.48
C GLY A 123 7.43 -8.16 -15.06
N VAL A 124 6.93 -6.94 -14.89
CA VAL A 124 6.64 -6.36 -13.57
C VAL A 124 5.54 -7.16 -12.86
N VAL A 125 5.74 -7.43 -11.57
CA VAL A 125 4.74 -8.08 -10.73
C VAL A 125 4.32 -7.13 -9.60
N VAL A 126 3.03 -6.87 -9.48
CA VAL A 126 2.48 -5.95 -8.49
C VAL A 126 1.55 -6.70 -7.54
N GLY A 127 1.98 -6.82 -6.29
CA GLY A 127 1.27 -7.50 -5.21
C GLY A 127 -0.08 -6.88 -4.87
N ALA A 128 -0.91 -7.65 -4.17
CA ALA A 128 -2.28 -7.29 -3.85
C ALA A 128 -2.35 -5.96 -3.09
N GLY A 129 -3.30 -5.10 -3.45
CA GLY A 129 -3.55 -3.85 -2.74
C GLY A 129 -2.51 -2.73 -2.95
N ALA A 130 -1.43 -2.97 -3.72
CA ALA A 130 -0.40 -1.95 -3.93
C ALA A 130 -0.90 -0.71 -4.69
N LYS A 131 -0.33 0.45 -4.38
CA LYS A 131 -0.67 1.74 -4.99
C LYS A 131 0.57 2.33 -5.65
N ILE A 132 0.55 2.49 -6.97
CA ILE A 132 1.64 3.09 -7.73
C ILE A 132 1.13 4.42 -8.28
N LEU A 133 1.63 5.52 -7.74
CA LEU A 133 1.01 6.85 -7.87
C LEU A 133 1.99 7.84 -8.51
N GLY A 134 1.76 8.17 -9.79
CA GLY A 134 2.50 9.22 -10.49
C GLY A 134 3.06 8.80 -11.85
N PRO A 135 3.56 9.75 -12.65
CA PRO A 135 4.04 9.52 -14.01
C PRO A 135 5.48 9.04 -14.07
N PHE A 136 5.83 7.98 -13.34
CA PHE A 136 7.19 7.43 -13.32
C PHE A 136 7.23 5.99 -13.80
N GLU A 137 8.44 5.48 -14.02
CA GLU A 137 8.66 4.12 -14.49
C GLU A 137 8.92 3.11 -13.37
N VAL A 138 8.32 1.94 -13.51
CA VAL A 138 8.67 0.73 -12.76
C VAL A 138 9.45 -0.17 -13.71
N GLY A 139 10.72 -0.40 -13.39
CA GLY A 139 11.69 -1.07 -14.25
C GLY A 139 11.32 -2.52 -14.55
N LYS A 140 11.91 -3.04 -15.63
CA LYS A 140 11.67 -4.41 -16.11
C LYS A 140 11.90 -5.44 -15.00
N ASN A 141 11.01 -6.44 -14.89
CA ASN A 141 11.02 -7.49 -13.87
C ASN A 141 11.02 -6.99 -12.41
N ALA A 142 10.70 -5.73 -12.15
CA ALA A 142 10.59 -5.23 -10.79
C ALA A 142 9.38 -5.87 -10.08
N LYS A 143 9.47 -5.98 -8.76
CA LYS A 143 8.43 -6.55 -7.91
C LYS A 143 7.95 -5.50 -6.92
N VAL A 144 6.65 -5.28 -6.86
CA VAL A 144 6.02 -4.39 -5.87
C VAL A 144 5.30 -5.27 -4.85
N GLY A 145 5.65 -5.13 -3.59
CA GLY A 145 5.04 -5.87 -2.49
C GLY A 145 3.57 -5.51 -2.29
N SER A 146 2.83 -6.42 -1.67
CA SER A 146 1.43 -6.18 -1.31
C SER A 146 1.27 -4.95 -0.41
N ASN A 147 0.22 -4.17 -0.63
CA ASN A 147 -0.09 -2.92 0.06
C ASN A 147 1.03 -1.84 0.02
N ALA A 148 2.08 -2.01 -0.79
CA ALA A 148 3.11 -1.00 -0.90
C ALA A 148 2.57 0.27 -1.58
N VAL A 149 3.04 1.43 -1.14
CA VAL A 149 2.71 2.74 -1.76
C VAL A 149 3.95 3.28 -2.45
N VAL A 150 4.01 3.14 -3.76
CA VAL A 150 5.14 3.54 -4.59
C VAL A 150 4.89 4.90 -5.21
N THR A 151 5.76 5.86 -4.89
CA THR A 151 5.68 7.26 -5.34
C THR A 151 6.93 7.71 -6.10
N LYS A 152 7.88 6.82 -6.33
CA LYS A 152 9.17 7.07 -6.99
C LYS A 152 9.50 5.92 -7.94
N GLU A 153 10.40 6.19 -8.89
CA GLU A 153 10.92 5.20 -9.83
C GLU A 153 11.48 3.96 -9.13
N VAL A 154 11.24 2.81 -9.74
CA VAL A 154 11.73 1.51 -9.25
C VAL A 154 12.70 0.95 -10.28
N PRO A 155 13.96 0.68 -9.94
CA PRO A 155 14.93 0.10 -10.87
C PRO A 155 14.52 -1.27 -11.38
N ALA A 156 15.06 -1.68 -12.53
CA ALA A 156 14.84 -3.01 -13.08
C ALA A 156 15.33 -4.11 -12.11
N ASN A 157 14.58 -5.21 -12.02
CA ASN A 157 14.81 -6.35 -11.12
C ASN A 157 14.81 -6.00 -9.61
N ALA A 158 14.48 -4.77 -9.22
CA ALA A 158 14.37 -4.37 -7.82
C ALA A 158 13.05 -4.86 -7.21
N THR A 159 13.03 -4.99 -5.89
CA THR A 159 11.78 -5.24 -5.14
C THR A 159 11.51 -4.05 -4.23
N VAL A 160 10.28 -3.53 -4.24
CA VAL A 160 9.85 -2.40 -3.40
C VAL A 160 8.73 -2.84 -2.46
N VAL A 161 8.82 -2.50 -1.17
CA VAL A 161 7.85 -2.88 -0.13
C VAL A 161 7.57 -1.72 0.82
N GLY A 162 6.44 -1.76 1.54
CA GLY A 162 6.11 -0.81 2.61
C GLY A 162 5.44 0.50 2.17
N ILE A 163 5.16 1.35 3.16
CA ILE A 163 4.49 2.64 3.02
C ILE A 163 5.32 3.70 3.78
N PRO A 164 5.99 4.64 3.10
CA PRO A 164 6.21 4.70 1.65
C PRO A 164 7.10 3.55 1.17
N GLY A 165 6.98 3.18 -0.11
CA GLY A 165 7.71 2.09 -0.72
C GLY A 165 9.22 2.30 -0.68
N ARG A 166 9.96 1.32 -0.13
CA ARG A 166 11.43 1.28 -0.08
C ARG A 166 11.95 0.11 -0.89
N ILE A 167 13.04 0.33 -1.61
CA ILE A 167 13.71 -0.71 -2.40
C ILE A 167 14.51 -1.60 -1.45
N ILE A 168 14.29 -2.92 -1.50
CA ILE A 168 15.10 -3.91 -0.80
C ILE A 168 16.17 -4.46 -1.75
N THR A 169 17.42 -4.44 -1.33
CA THR A 169 18.54 -4.98 -2.12
C THR A 169 18.84 -6.41 -1.66
N GLN A 170 19.38 -7.28 -2.52
CA GLN A 170 19.64 -8.68 -2.15
C GLN A 170 20.64 -8.84 -0.98
N GLN A 171 21.45 -7.84 -0.64
CA GLN A 171 22.28 -7.85 0.56
C GLN A 171 21.45 -7.82 1.86
N ASP A 172 20.25 -7.23 1.83
CA ASP A 172 19.32 -7.17 2.98
C ASP A 172 18.57 -8.49 3.21
N LYS A 173 18.77 -9.52 2.38
CA LYS A 173 18.13 -10.83 2.59
C LYS A 173 18.65 -11.54 3.84
N ASN A 174 19.89 -11.28 4.27
CA ASN A 174 20.37 -11.80 5.56
C ASN A 174 19.77 -11.02 6.75
N ASP A 175 19.36 -9.77 6.54
CA ASP A 175 18.68 -8.95 7.56
C ASP A 175 17.16 -9.10 7.53
N SER A 176 16.59 -9.84 6.56
CA SER A 176 15.14 -10.02 6.44
C SER A 176 14.50 -10.72 7.63
N ALA A 177 15.25 -11.58 8.34
CA ALA A 177 14.83 -12.16 9.62
C ALA A 177 14.85 -11.12 10.75
N GLN A 178 15.77 -10.16 10.70
CA GLN A 178 15.89 -9.06 11.65
C GLN A 178 14.80 -8.00 11.41
N VAL A 179 14.55 -7.62 10.15
CA VAL A 179 13.49 -6.66 9.76
C VAL A 179 12.09 -7.23 10.03
N GLN A 180 11.88 -8.54 9.79
CA GLN A 180 10.62 -9.19 10.18
C GLN A 180 10.46 -9.29 11.70
N LYS A 181 11.55 -9.53 12.45
CA LYS A 181 11.52 -9.47 13.92
C LYS A 181 11.25 -8.06 14.43
N ASP A 182 11.92 -7.05 13.90
CA ASP A 182 11.73 -5.65 14.30
C ASP A 182 10.31 -5.14 13.97
N MET A 183 9.71 -5.59 12.86
CA MET A 183 8.31 -5.32 12.52
C MET A 183 7.31 -6.14 13.34
N ALA A 184 7.67 -7.35 13.77
CA ALA A 184 6.81 -8.19 14.62
C ALA A 184 6.88 -7.78 16.10
N GLU A 185 8.05 -7.34 16.57
CA GLU A 185 8.28 -6.84 17.94
C GLU A 185 7.73 -5.41 18.11
N LYS A 186 7.53 -4.66 17.01
CA LYS A 186 6.75 -3.42 16.98
C LYS A 186 5.55 -3.57 16.06
N PHE A 187 4.58 -4.38 16.48
CA PHE A 187 3.26 -4.40 15.85
C PHE A 187 2.56 -3.06 16.12
N ASP A 188 2.74 -2.11 15.20
CA ASP A 188 2.04 -0.85 15.20
C ASP A 188 0.78 -1.01 14.34
N ALA A 189 -0.37 -1.16 15.00
CA ALA A 189 -1.66 -1.45 14.36
C ALA A 189 -2.04 -0.41 13.28
N TYR A 190 -1.43 0.77 13.32
CA TYR A 190 -1.69 1.88 12.40
C TYR A 190 -0.54 2.15 11.41
N GLY A 191 0.52 1.34 11.40
CA GLY A 191 1.57 1.41 10.39
C GLY A 191 2.43 2.67 10.44
N MET A 192 2.72 3.20 11.63
CA MET A 192 3.52 4.40 11.78
C MET A 192 5.01 4.09 11.55
N SER A 193 5.65 4.89 10.69
CA SER A 193 7.09 4.86 10.46
C SER A 193 7.74 6.04 11.18
N PRO A 194 9.02 5.95 11.61
CA PRO A 194 9.75 7.08 12.20
C PRO A 194 9.73 8.36 11.35
N ASP A 195 9.56 8.24 10.03
CA ASP A 195 9.50 9.36 9.08
C ASP A 195 8.11 10.03 8.98
N MET A 196 7.08 9.47 9.62
CA MET A 196 5.74 10.05 9.67
C MET A 196 5.16 9.89 11.09
N PRO A 197 5.74 10.59 12.10
CA PRO A 197 5.22 10.53 13.45
C PRO A 197 3.81 11.15 13.46
N ASP A 198 2.91 10.50 14.19
CA ASP A 198 1.55 11.00 14.42
C ASP A 198 1.64 12.47 14.86
N PRO A 199 0.92 13.39 14.19
CA PRO A 199 0.94 14.80 14.56
C PRO A 199 0.55 15.03 16.03
N VAL A 200 -0.28 14.17 16.62
CA VAL A 200 -0.62 14.21 18.05
C VAL A 200 0.56 13.75 18.88
N ALA A 201 1.13 12.56 18.63
CA ALA A 201 2.32 12.07 19.33
C ALA A 201 3.51 13.04 19.26
N LYS A 202 3.75 13.66 18.10
CA LYS A 202 4.79 14.69 17.93
C LYS A 202 4.51 15.93 18.76
N SER A 203 3.24 16.37 18.80
CA SER A 203 2.84 17.52 19.62
C SER A 203 2.99 17.23 21.11
N LEU A 204 2.66 16.01 21.55
CA LEU A 204 2.89 15.56 22.93
C LEU A 204 4.38 15.52 23.29
N GLY A 205 5.23 15.01 22.39
CA GLY A 205 6.68 15.02 22.57
C GLY A 205 7.25 16.43 22.77
N VAL A 206 6.84 17.38 21.92
CA VAL A 206 7.25 18.79 22.05
C VAL A 206 6.72 19.42 23.36
N MET A 207 5.51 19.05 23.79
CA MET A 207 4.94 19.52 25.06
C MET A 207 5.73 18.98 26.26
N LEU A 208 6.13 17.71 26.25
CA LEU A 208 6.96 17.09 27.28
C LEU A 208 8.36 17.71 27.35
N ASP A 209 9.00 17.94 26.21
CA ASP A 209 10.30 18.63 26.15
C ASP A 209 10.21 20.04 26.74
N HIS A 210 9.09 20.73 26.49
CA HIS A 210 8.83 22.04 27.07
C HIS A 210 8.61 21.97 28.58
N MET A 211 7.84 21.00 29.08
CA MET A 211 7.64 20.77 30.52
C MET A 211 8.98 20.53 31.23
N HIS A 212 9.82 19.64 30.70
CA HIS A 212 11.16 19.42 31.27
C HIS A 212 12.03 20.69 31.28
N ALA A 213 11.87 21.58 30.30
CA ALA A 213 12.58 22.86 30.28
C ALA A 213 12.03 23.86 31.32
N VAL A 214 10.73 23.81 31.60
CA VAL A 214 10.08 24.59 32.66
C VAL A 214 10.51 24.07 34.03
N ASP A 215 10.52 22.75 34.25
CA ASP A 215 10.92 22.14 35.53
C ASP A 215 12.35 22.54 35.91
N ARG A 216 13.30 22.43 34.98
CA ARG A 216 14.69 22.89 35.21
C ARG A 216 14.79 24.37 35.56
N LYS A 217 13.92 25.22 35.01
CA LYS A 217 13.89 26.65 35.35
C LYS A 217 13.32 26.86 36.74
N LEU A 218 12.28 26.12 37.12
CA LEU A 218 11.70 26.17 38.46
C LEU A 218 12.71 25.70 39.51
N GLU A 219 13.42 24.59 39.28
CA GLU A 219 14.49 24.12 40.15
C GLU A 219 15.59 25.18 40.35
N CYS A 220 16.05 25.79 39.24
CA CYS A 220 17.06 26.84 39.31
C CYS A 220 16.56 28.08 40.08
N MET A 221 15.29 28.44 39.91
CA MET A 221 14.66 29.54 40.63
C MET A 221 14.50 29.21 42.12
N ALA A 222 14.09 27.99 42.47
CA ALA A 222 13.97 27.50 43.83
C ALA A 222 15.34 27.52 44.55
N LEU A 223 16.42 27.09 43.87
CA LEU A 223 17.78 27.18 44.41
C LEU A 223 18.19 28.62 44.71
N LYS A 224 17.88 29.56 43.81
CA LYS A 224 18.18 30.99 44.02
C LYS A 224 17.31 31.62 45.11
N MET A 225 16.07 31.17 45.27
CA MET A 225 15.19 31.61 46.36
C MET A 225 15.69 31.12 47.73
N ARG A 226 16.20 29.88 47.82
CA ARG A 226 16.85 29.36 49.04
C ARG A 226 18.11 30.13 49.43
N GLU A 227 18.85 30.69 48.47
CA GLU A 227 20.00 31.56 48.76
C GLU A 227 19.56 32.89 49.41
N MET A 228 18.34 33.37 49.13
CA MET A 228 17.82 34.64 49.65
C MET A 228 16.99 34.46 50.94
N ASP A 229 16.31 33.34 51.11
CA ASP A 229 15.51 33.00 52.29
C ASP A 229 15.76 31.53 52.68
N SER A 230 16.44 31.32 53.81
CA SER A 230 16.77 29.99 54.33
C SER A 230 15.56 29.19 54.84
N SER A 231 14.38 29.81 54.93
CA SER A 231 13.13 29.17 55.36
C SER A 231 12.28 28.62 54.22
N PHE A 232 12.73 28.78 52.96
CA PHE A 232 12.01 28.29 51.78
C PHE A 232 12.06 26.74 51.67
N GLU A 233 10.92 26.10 51.91
CA GLU A 233 10.71 24.67 51.67
C GLU A 233 10.17 24.47 50.25
N ASP A 234 10.83 23.59 49.48
CA ASP A 234 10.41 23.23 48.13
C ASP A 234 9.56 21.97 48.24
N GLU A 235 8.27 22.06 47.89
CA GLU A 235 7.39 20.90 47.89
C GLU A 235 7.76 19.96 46.74
N ALA A 236 8.02 18.69 47.05
CA ALA A 236 8.31 17.70 46.02
C ALA A 236 7.10 17.50 45.11
N LEU A 237 7.32 17.57 43.79
CA LEU A 237 6.30 17.22 42.81
C LEU A 237 5.91 15.74 42.98
N PRO A 238 4.62 15.39 42.82
CA PRO A 238 4.20 13.99 42.83
C PRO A 238 4.88 13.21 41.70
N GLU A 239 5.39 12.02 42.01
CA GLU A 239 6.01 11.14 41.02
C GLU A 239 4.95 10.61 40.04
N LEU A 240 5.25 10.69 38.75
CA LEU A 240 4.45 10.05 37.70
C LEU A 240 4.74 8.55 37.73
N ASN A 241 3.74 7.74 38.09
CA ASN A 241 3.90 6.29 38.16
C ASN A 241 3.38 5.63 36.89
N ASP A 242 3.99 4.50 36.50
CA ASP A 242 3.54 3.70 35.34
C ASP A 242 2.07 3.23 35.47
N GLU A 243 1.54 3.18 36.70
CA GLU A 243 0.14 2.84 36.95
C GLU A 243 -0.85 3.89 36.45
N ASP A 244 -0.45 5.16 36.40
CA ASP A 244 -1.30 6.27 35.90
C ASP A 244 -1.56 6.15 34.39
N PHE A 245 -0.72 5.39 33.69
CA PHE A 245 -0.79 5.17 32.24
C PHE A 245 -1.40 3.81 31.85
N LYS A 246 -1.63 2.89 32.80
CA LYS A 246 -2.21 1.55 32.51
C LYS A 246 -3.58 1.63 31.85
N ALA A 247 -4.40 2.64 32.20
CA ALA A 247 -5.71 2.85 31.60
C ALA A 247 -5.66 3.15 30.08
N CYS A 248 -4.52 3.61 29.55
CA CYS A 248 -4.32 3.84 28.12
C CYS A 248 -3.75 2.62 27.39
N CYS A 249 -3.22 1.63 28.11
CA CYS A 249 -2.65 0.40 27.53
C CYS A 249 -3.63 -0.78 27.56
N ASP A 250 -4.65 -0.74 28.42
CA ASP A 250 -5.65 -1.80 28.57
C ASP A 250 -6.95 -1.48 27.82
N GLU A 251 -6.92 -1.55 26.48
CA GLU A 251 -8.12 -1.92 25.72
C GLU A 251 -7.82 -3.13 24.81
N GLU A 252 -8.30 -4.29 25.28
CA GLU A 252 -8.58 -5.54 24.58
C GLU A 252 -7.42 -6.45 24.11
N ALA A 253 -6.64 -6.96 25.07
CA ALA A 253 -6.08 -8.31 24.94
C ALA A 253 -7.12 -9.37 25.37
N ASP A 254 -7.75 -9.99 24.38
CA ASP A 254 -8.28 -11.36 24.38
C ASP A 254 -9.22 -11.79 25.53
N LYS A 255 -10.52 -11.50 25.36
CA LYS A 255 -11.60 -12.33 25.92
C LYS A 255 -12.34 -13.06 24.79
N SER A 256 -11.66 -13.99 24.12
CA SER A 256 -12.31 -14.95 23.22
C SER A 256 -11.88 -16.39 23.47
N LYS A 257 -11.82 -16.82 24.74
CA LYS A 257 -11.82 -18.26 25.06
C LYS A 257 -13.26 -18.77 25.13
N PRO A 258 -13.68 -19.75 24.28
CA PRO A 258 -15.00 -20.37 24.40
C PRO A 258 -15.08 -21.20 25.70
N PRO A 259 -16.25 -21.28 26.35
CA PRO A 259 -16.40 -22.00 27.61
C PRO A 259 -16.22 -23.51 27.38
N ALA A 260 -15.45 -24.14 28.26
CA ALA A 260 -15.33 -25.58 28.34
C ALA A 260 -16.70 -26.21 28.65
N GLN A 261 -17.11 -27.19 27.85
CA GLN A 261 -18.23 -28.06 28.15
C GLN A 261 -17.91 -28.84 29.42
N SER A 262 -18.78 -28.69 30.44
CA SER A 262 -18.76 -29.53 31.63
C SER A 262 -19.55 -30.80 31.35
N ASP A 263 -18.87 -31.94 31.34
CA ASP A 263 -19.48 -33.26 31.41
C ASP A 263 -20.28 -33.39 32.72
N SER A 264 -21.56 -33.73 32.61
CA SER A 264 -22.31 -34.53 33.59
C SER A 264 -23.23 -35.48 32.84
#